data_AF-A0A512IQ25-F1
#
_entry.id   AF-A0A512IQ25-F1
#
_cell.length_a   1.000
_cell.length_b   1.000
_cell.length_c   1.000
_cell.angle_alpha   90.00
_cell.angle_beta   90.00
_cell.angle_gamma   90.00
#
_symmetry.space_group_name_H-M   'P 1'
#
loop_
_entity.id
_entity.type
_entity.pdbx_description
1 polymer ?
#
loop_
_entity_poly.entity_id
_entity_poly.type
_entity_poly.pdbx_seq_one_letter_code
_entity_poly.pdbx_strand_id
1 'polypeptide(L)'
;MTHNIRPESDIFSDLATICSKPGFAHVIAAICFRDNVIGIKDEIDAKTIAGQFRDNRLIRTEISTLIGLWFRSGCSVDIVSQRTISELAIRTEQILEELHTVIGRPLIDEISTAKPASNKNPFLKGEVLREPIFYGGDSAYGFQYRDFSKLKYASDNEWLIKNRNIDVSLAVNIVSIIGEFQNENLKRHLLTLKNANQSTWTMLPGFAFSAAEIAENSAYTPDQVRFVIEAFSPPLETGNSQFSKIGDFNIVNAYPIIRIESEKYLLFHYYTLFEALYENPFFWMIADKNYKEIAAKNRGEFLEKFAYERLKTVFGTSKVYRNVKLEIPGKKDAGEIDVLVIFAGRVLLIQAKTKRLTIEARKGNDLAIAADFKASIQDAYD
;
A
#
# COMPACT_ATOMS: atom_id res chain seq x y z
N MET A 1 10.05 26.33 23.38
CA MET A 1 11.07 25.50 24.06
C MET A 1 11.78 24.71 22.98
N THR A 2 13.09 24.92 22.81
CA THR A 2 13.90 24.13 21.88
C THR A 2 14.09 22.74 22.48
N HIS A 3 13.13 21.83 22.23
CA HIS A 3 13.41 20.41 22.41
C HIS A 3 14.65 20.08 21.58
N ASN A 4 15.66 19.50 22.22
CA ASN A 4 16.85 19.02 21.53
C ASN A 4 16.37 17.94 20.54
N ILE A 5 16.30 18.28 19.26
CA ILE A 5 15.69 17.42 18.24
C ILE A 5 16.62 16.22 18.04
N ARG A 6 16.09 15.02 18.29
CA ARG A 6 16.84 13.78 18.09
C ARG A 6 16.97 13.48 16.59
N PRO A 7 18.09 12.90 16.13
CA PRO A 7 18.22 12.42 14.76
C PRO A 7 17.12 11.41 14.40
N GLU A 8 16.61 11.47 13.16
CA GLU A 8 15.61 10.51 12.65
C GLU A 8 16.08 9.05 12.81
N SER A 9 17.38 8.79 12.60
CA SER A 9 17.98 7.47 12.76
C SER A 9 17.81 6.90 14.17
N ASP A 10 17.91 7.76 15.19
CA ASP A 10 17.83 7.34 16.59
C ASP A 10 16.38 7.03 16.96
N ILE A 11 15.43 7.84 16.46
CA ILE A 11 13.99 7.62 16.64
C ILE A 11 13.55 6.34 15.92
N PHE A 12 14.01 6.12 14.69
CA PHE A 12 13.73 4.87 13.96
C PHE A 12 14.34 3.65 14.65
N SER A 13 15.52 3.78 15.27
CA SER A 13 16.15 2.74 16.08
C SER A 13 15.36 2.42 17.36
N ASP A 14 14.80 3.43 18.02
CA ASP A 14 13.88 3.22 19.13
C ASP A 14 12.62 2.47 18.68
N LEU A 15 12.06 2.85 17.52
CA LEU A 15 10.89 2.19 16.94
C LEU A 15 11.21 0.71 16.63
N ALA A 16 12.38 0.44 16.06
CA ALA A 16 12.87 -0.91 15.84
C ALA A 16 13.01 -1.73 17.13
N THR A 17 13.49 -1.09 18.20
CA THR A 17 13.72 -1.72 19.49
C THR A 17 12.43 -2.02 20.23
N ILE A 18 11.40 -1.18 20.10
CA ILE A 18 10.08 -1.47 20.69
C ILE A 18 9.35 -2.55 19.88
N CYS A 19 9.45 -2.52 18.55
CA CYS A 19 8.83 -3.53 17.67
C CYS A 19 9.38 -4.95 17.87
N SER A 20 10.58 -5.09 18.44
CA SER A 20 11.19 -6.39 18.74
C SER A 20 10.83 -6.96 20.12
N LYS A 21 10.06 -6.24 20.93
CA LYS A 21 9.65 -6.72 22.25
C LYS A 21 8.64 -7.87 22.13
N PRO A 22 8.69 -8.86 23.04
CA PRO A 22 7.64 -9.87 23.13
C PRO A 22 6.27 -9.23 23.27
N GLY A 23 5.28 -9.78 22.56
CA GLY A 23 3.91 -9.26 22.58
C GLY A 23 3.60 -8.17 21.53
N PHE A 24 4.59 -7.71 20.75
CA PHE A 24 4.37 -6.59 19.83
C PHE A 24 3.37 -6.90 18.69
N ALA A 25 3.24 -8.17 18.26
CA ALA A 25 2.17 -8.57 17.35
C ALA A 25 0.77 -8.22 17.88
N HIS A 26 0.56 -8.34 19.20
CA HIS A 26 -0.69 -7.99 19.85
C HIS A 26 -0.91 -6.48 19.92
N VAL A 27 0.16 -5.69 19.99
CA VAL A 27 0.11 -4.22 19.90
C VAL A 27 -0.36 -3.80 18.51
N ILE A 28 0.22 -4.37 17.45
CA ILE A 28 -0.21 -4.11 16.06
C ILE A 28 -1.68 -4.51 15.88
N ALA A 29 -2.09 -5.68 16.36
CA ALA A 29 -3.49 -6.11 16.28
C ALA A 29 -4.44 -5.14 17.00
N ALA A 30 -4.06 -4.64 18.19
CA ALA A 30 -4.87 -3.69 18.95
C ALA A 30 -5.01 -2.35 18.20
N ILE A 31 -3.91 -1.83 17.64
CA ILE A 31 -3.90 -0.62 16.81
C ILE A 31 -4.76 -0.81 15.56
N CYS A 32 -4.53 -1.89 14.79
CA CYS A 32 -5.30 -2.16 13.58
C CYS A 32 -6.80 -2.28 13.87
N PHE A 33 -7.18 -2.95 14.97
CA PHE A 33 -8.57 -3.06 15.36
C PHE A 33 -9.16 -1.69 15.75
N ARG A 34 -8.45 -0.90 16.57
CA ARG A 34 -8.89 0.44 17.00
C ARG A 34 -9.05 1.40 15.82
N ASP A 35 -8.09 1.38 14.90
CA ASP A 35 -7.91 2.42 13.89
C ASP A 35 -8.54 2.07 12.55
N ASN A 36 -8.83 0.79 12.25
CA ASN A 36 -9.33 0.38 10.94
C ASN A 36 -10.62 -0.44 10.98
N VAL A 37 -11.19 -0.69 12.17
CA VAL A 37 -12.46 -1.43 12.30
C VAL A 37 -13.54 -0.49 12.81
N ILE A 38 -14.66 -0.48 12.09
CA ILE A 38 -15.85 0.29 12.46
C ILE A 38 -16.93 -0.69 12.89
N GLY A 39 -17.35 -0.60 14.16
CA GLY A 39 -18.50 -1.35 14.64
C GLY A 39 -19.80 -0.72 14.15
N ILE A 40 -20.47 -1.39 13.22
CA ILE A 40 -21.80 -1.00 12.74
C ILE A 40 -22.83 -1.87 13.46
N LYS A 41 -23.84 -1.24 14.08
CA LYS A 41 -24.94 -1.96 14.72
C LYS A 41 -26.03 -2.28 13.70
N ASP A 42 -26.79 -1.26 13.31
CA ASP A 42 -27.93 -1.40 12.38
C ASP A 42 -27.76 -0.50 11.15
N GLU A 43 -27.36 0.76 11.35
CA GLU A 43 -27.09 1.73 10.28
C GLU A 43 -25.72 2.41 10.47
N ILE A 44 -25.18 2.92 9.37
CA ILE A 44 -23.97 3.74 9.38
C ILE A 44 -24.36 5.16 9.83
N ASP A 45 -23.94 5.55 11.02
CA ASP A 45 -24.15 6.91 11.51
C ASP A 45 -22.92 7.81 11.23
N ALA A 46 -23.17 9.10 10.97
CA ALA A 46 -22.12 10.05 10.64
C ALA A 46 -21.14 10.31 11.80
N LYS A 47 -21.54 10.09 13.06
CA LYS A 47 -20.65 10.27 14.23
C LYS A 47 -19.64 9.13 14.33
N THR A 48 -20.06 7.92 13.99
CA THR A 48 -19.24 6.72 13.91
C THR A 48 -18.19 6.86 12.81
N ILE A 49 -18.56 7.44 11.66
CA ILE A 49 -17.59 7.81 10.60
C ILE A 49 -16.67 8.95 11.06
N ALA A 50 -17.22 10.01 11.67
CA ALA A 50 -16.42 11.16 12.11
C ALA A 50 -15.33 10.76 13.13
N GLY A 51 -15.59 9.73 13.95
CA GLY A 51 -14.62 9.15 14.87
C GLY A 51 -13.38 8.54 14.20
N GLN A 52 -13.37 8.36 12.87
CA GLN A 52 -12.22 7.86 12.10
C GLN A 52 -11.21 8.95 11.72
N PHE A 53 -11.53 10.22 11.99
CA PHE A 53 -10.65 11.38 11.74
C PHE A 53 -10.00 11.90 13.02
N ARG A 54 -9.75 11.03 14.01
CA ARG A 54 -9.03 11.40 15.23
C ARG A 54 -7.55 11.55 14.93
N ASP A 55 -6.92 12.56 15.51
CA ASP A 55 -5.50 12.88 15.30
C ASP A 55 -4.54 11.78 15.78
N ASN A 56 -4.97 10.91 16.69
CA ASN A 56 -4.15 9.83 17.25
C ASN A 56 -4.29 8.48 16.51
N ARG A 57 -5.01 8.47 15.37
CA ARG A 57 -5.17 7.27 14.55
C ARG A 57 -3.91 7.07 13.72
N LEU A 58 -3.32 5.87 13.76
CA LEU A 58 -2.18 5.56 12.91
C LEU A 58 -2.62 5.34 11.47
N ILE A 59 -1.87 5.92 10.53
CA ILE A 59 -2.11 5.74 9.10
C ILE A 59 -1.48 4.46 8.58
N ARG A 60 -1.83 4.06 7.35
CA ARG A 60 -1.33 2.80 6.75
C ARG A 60 0.19 2.72 6.73
N THR A 61 0.89 3.79 6.36
CA THR A 61 2.36 3.77 6.23
C THR A 61 3.06 3.60 7.57
N GLU A 62 2.49 4.13 8.66
CA GLU A 62 2.96 3.90 10.02
C GLU A 62 2.71 2.46 10.45
N ILE A 63 1.50 1.94 10.25
CA ILE A 63 1.15 0.54 10.56
C ILE A 63 2.05 -0.42 9.78
N SER A 64 2.25 -0.20 8.47
CA SER A 64 3.18 -0.97 7.65
C SER A 64 4.62 -0.90 8.18
N THR A 65 5.05 0.25 8.70
CA THR A 65 6.37 0.40 9.33
C THR A 65 6.48 -0.47 10.58
N LEU A 66 5.46 -0.48 11.43
CA LEU A 66 5.40 -1.35 12.62
C LEU A 66 5.46 -2.83 12.23
N ILE A 67 4.64 -3.26 11.26
CA ILE A 67 4.62 -4.65 10.77
C ILE A 67 5.99 -5.02 10.18
N GLY A 68 6.60 -4.12 9.41
CA GLY A 68 7.92 -4.35 8.80
C GLY A 68 9.03 -4.53 9.82
N LEU A 69 9.03 -3.72 10.89
CA LEU A 69 10.02 -3.80 11.98
C LEU A 69 9.79 -5.02 12.88
N TRP A 70 8.53 -5.34 13.18
CA TRP A 70 8.17 -6.57 13.89
C TRP A 70 8.58 -7.81 13.09
N PHE A 71 8.28 -7.84 11.78
CA PHE A 71 8.69 -8.92 10.88
C PHE A 71 10.22 -9.07 10.84
N ARG A 72 10.95 -7.94 10.75
CA ARG A 72 12.42 -7.91 10.80
C ARG A 72 12.99 -8.52 12.09
N SER A 73 12.25 -8.45 13.20
CA SER A 73 12.68 -8.97 14.50
C SER A 73 12.40 -10.46 14.73
N GLY A 74 11.80 -11.16 13.77
CA GLY A 74 11.53 -12.60 13.85
C GLY A 74 10.09 -12.98 14.21
N CYS A 75 9.14 -12.03 14.10
CA CYS A 75 7.70 -12.31 14.19
C CYS A 75 7.21 -12.95 15.50
N SER A 76 7.77 -12.57 16.66
CA SER A 76 7.27 -13.09 17.95
C SER A 76 5.77 -12.81 18.12
N VAL A 77 5.03 -13.85 18.53
CA VAL A 77 3.60 -13.83 18.88
C VAL A 77 3.39 -14.19 20.35
N ASP A 78 4.40 -13.93 21.18
CA ASP A 78 4.36 -14.25 22.61
C ASP A 78 3.22 -13.52 23.31
N ILE A 79 2.42 -14.26 24.07
CA ILE A 79 1.33 -13.68 24.85
C ILE A 79 1.92 -12.92 26.04
N VAL A 80 1.56 -11.65 26.16
CA VAL A 80 1.92 -10.78 27.29
C VAL A 80 0.68 -10.20 27.96
N SER A 81 0.85 -9.57 29.12
CA SER A 81 -0.28 -8.97 29.84
C SER A 81 -0.91 -7.81 29.06
N GLN A 82 -2.21 -7.58 29.25
CA GLN A 82 -2.90 -6.44 28.66
C GLN A 82 -2.27 -5.08 29.03
N ARG A 83 -1.71 -4.99 30.24
CA ARG A 83 -0.94 -3.82 30.68
C ARG A 83 0.29 -3.59 29.81
N THR A 84 1.06 -4.65 29.55
CA THR A 84 2.24 -4.60 28.68
C THR A 84 1.86 -4.18 27.26
N ILE A 85 0.77 -4.72 26.69
CA ILE A 85 0.28 -4.31 25.36
C ILE A 85 -0.02 -2.81 25.34
N SER A 86 -0.69 -2.30 26.38
CA SER A 86 -1.08 -0.90 26.48
C SER A 86 0.13 0.03 26.66
N GLU A 87 1.08 -0.33 27.51
CA GLU A 87 2.33 0.43 27.72
C GLU A 87 3.17 0.49 26.43
N LEU A 88 3.27 -0.63 25.71
CA LEU A 88 3.95 -0.67 24.40
C LEU A 88 3.23 0.20 23.36
N ALA A 89 1.90 0.12 23.26
CA ALA A 89 1.11 0.92 22.32
C ALA A 89 1.31 2.43 22.52
N ILE A 90 1.20 2.90 23.78
CA ILE A 90 1.42 4.32 24.13
C ILE A 90 2.83 4.75 23.75
N ARG A 91 3.83 3.94 24.06
CA ARG A 91 5.22 4.26 23.75
C ARG A 91 5.48 4.27 22.23
N THR A 92 4.86 3.36 21.49
CA THR A 92 4.94 3.32 20.02
C THR A 92 4.36 4.59 19.40
N GLU A 93 3.19 5.05 19.87
CA GLU A 93 2.55 6.29 19.39
C GLU A 93 3.42 7.52 19.66
N GLN A 94 4.01 7.62 20.86
CA GLN A 94 4.94 8.70 21.18
C GLN A 94 6.16 8.75 20.26
N ILE A 95 6.72 7.58 19.92
CA ILE A 95 7.88 7.49 19.01
C ILE A 95 7.46 7.87 17.58
N LEU A 96 6.27 7.47 17.13
CA LEU A 96 5.75 7.84 15.80
C LEU A 96 5.42 9.34 15.69
N GLU A 97 4.88 9.94 16.75
CA GLU A 97 4.64 11.40 16.82
C GLU A 97 5.97 12.18 16.78
N GLU A 98 6.98 11.70 17.51
CA GLU A 98 8.33 12.26 17.45
C GLU A 98 8.92 12.14 16.03
N LEU A 99 8.73 10.98 15.38
CA LEU A 99 9.18 10.72 14.02
C LEU A 99 8.49 11.64 12.99
N HIS A 100 7.17 11.81 13.09
CA HIS A 100 6.41 12.71 12.22
C HIS A 100 6.92 14.15 12.34
N THR A 101 7.14 14.60 13.58
CA THR A 101 7.67 15.94 13.87
C THR A 101 9.03 16.17 13.21
N VAL A 102 9.94 15.18 13.27
CA VAL A 102 11.27 15.28 12.66
C VAL A 102 11.21 15.25 11.13
N ILE A 103 10.36 14.38 10.55
CA ILE A 103 10.22 14.27 9.09
C ILE A 103 9.59 15.53 8.49
N GLY A 104 8.62 16.16 9.17
CA GLY A 104 7.96 17.39 8.71
C GLY A 104 8.78 18.67 8.91
N ARG A 105 9.86 18.60 9.70
CA ARG A 105 10.66 19.77 10.07
C ARG A 105 11.22 20.57 8.89
N PRO A 106 11.78 19.95 7.83
CA PRO A 106 12.31 20.69 6.69
C PRO A 106 11.28 21.63 6.04
N LEU A 107 10.03 21.18 5.90
CA LEU A 107 8.95 21.99 5.35
C LEU A 107 8.60 23.17 6.27
N ILE A 108 8.53 22.94 7.58
CA ILE A 108 8.28 23.98 8.58
C ILE A 108 9.38 25.05 8.56
N ASP A 109 10.64 24.64 8.46
CA ASP A 109 11.77 25.56 8.39
C ASP A 109 11.76 26.38 7.08
N GLU A 110 11.41 25.77 5.94
CA GLU A 110 11.28 26.50 4.67
C GLU A 110 10.11 27.51 4.69
N ILE A 111 8.96 27.14 5.27
CA ILE A 111 7.80 28.05 5.39
C ILE A 111 8.09 29.18 6.38
N SER A 112 8.71 28.89 7.52
CA SER A 112 8.98 29.89 8.56
C SER A 112 10.04 30.92 8.14
N THR A 113 10.93 30.55 7.22
CA THR A 113 11.95 31.45 6.67
C THR A 113 11.50 32.18 5.41
N ALA A 114 10.37 31.78 4.80
CA ALA A 114 9.79 32.47 3.66
C ALA A 114 9.21 33.84 4.06
N LYS A 115 9.59 34.90 3.33
CA LYS A 115 8.99 36.23 3.55
C LYS A 115 7.55 36.23 3.00
N PRO A 116 6.57 36.90 3.63
CA PRO A 116 5.18 36.93 3.18
C PRO A 116 4.98 37.44 1.74
N ALA A 117 5.94 38.20 1.21
CA ALA A 117 5.94 38.74 -0.16
C ALA A 117 6.81 37.94 -1.15
N SER A 118 7.52 36.90 -0.72
CA SER A 118 8.27 36.05 -1.64
C SER A 118 7.35 34.99 -2.22
N ASN A 119 7.14 35.01 -3.55
CA ASN A 119 6.44 33.97 -4.30
C ASN A 119 7.28 32.67 -4.40
N LYS A 120 8.06 32.36 -3.35
CA LYS A 120 8.95 31.20 -3.30
C LYS A 120 8.12 29.96 -3.01
N ASN A 121 8.16 29.01 -3.93
CA ASN A 121 7.59 27.69 -3.73
C ASN A 121 8.41 26.94 -2.66
N PRO A 122 7.82 26.52 -1.52
CA PRO A 122 8.55 25.80 -0.48
C PRO A 122 8.86 24.35 -0.87
N PHE A 123 8.28 23.82 -1.95
CA PHE A 123 8.39 22.42 -2.39
C PHE A 123 9.53 22.15 -3.39
N LEU A 124 10.60 22.95 -3.34
CA LEU A 124 11.70 22.85 -4.31
C LEU A 124 12.81 21.88 -3.91
N LYS A 125 12.82 21.40 -2.66
CA LYS A 125 13.82 20.45 -2.15
C LYS A 125 13.19 19.09 -1.84
N GLY A 126 13.88 18.02 -2.18
CA GLY A 126 13.43 16.66 -1.95
C GLY A 126 13.23 16.35 -0.47
N GLU A 127 14.04 16.94 0.41
CA GLU A 127 13.89 16.79 1.87
C GLU A 127 12.50 17.23 2.36
N VAL A 128 11.91 18.28 1.78
CA VAL A 128 10.58 18.77 2.18
C VAL A 128 9.44 17.93 1.62
N LEU A 129 9.73 17.10 0.60
CA LEU A 129 8.75 16.21 -0.03
C LEU A 129 8.63 14.86 0.69
N ARG A 130 9.55 14.53 1.61
CA ARG A 130 9.52 13.26 2.35
C ARG A 130 8.26 13.09 3.19
N GLU A 131 7.87 14.13 3.92
CA GLU A 131 6.66 14.14 4.75
C GLU A 131 5.39 13.91 3.91
N PRO A 132 5.09 14.72 2.88
CA PRO A 132 3.85 14.54 2.12
C PRO A 132 3.83 13.25 1.29
N ILE A 133 4.99 12.70 0.94
CA ILE A 133 5.08 11.38 0.28
C ILE A 133 4.76 10.24 1.25
N PHE A 134 5.23 10.32 2.51
CA PHE A 134 5.05 9.25 3.49
C PHE A 134 3.70 9.32 4.22
N TYR A 135 3.24 10.52 4.54
CA TYR A 135 1.97 10.79 5.24
C TYR A 135 0.82 11.15 4.29
N GLY A 136 1.08 11.17 2.98
CA GLY A 136 0.07 11.39 1.96
C GLY A 136 -1.02 10.32 1.94
N GLY A 137 -2.18 10.71 1.43
CA GLY A 137 -3.34 9.83 1.32
C GLY A 137 -3.15 8.66 0.35
N ASP A 138 -4.05 7.69 0.47
CA ASP A 138 -4.05 6.48 -0.34
C ASP A 138 -4.40 6.76 -1.81
N SER A 139 -3.70 6.10 -2.73
CA SER A 139 -3.88 6.30 -4.18
C SER A 139 -5.21 5.78 -4.72
N ALA A 140 -5.79 4.76 -4.09
CA ALA A 140 -7.00 4.09 -4.54
C ALA A 140 -7.67 3.34 -3.38
N TYR A 141 -8.95 3.01 -3.51
CA TYR A 141 -9.64 2.13 -2.57
C TYR A 141 -9.27 0.65 -2.81
N GLY A 142 -9.36 -0.18 -1.78
CA GLY A 142 -9.05 -1.62 -1.89
C GLY A 142 -9.87 -2.35 -2.97
N PHE A 143 -11.15 -2.00 -3.14
CA PHE A 143 -11.98 -2.58 -4.22
C PHE A 143 -11.49 -2.16 -5.63
N GLN A 144 -10.92 -0.97 -5.78
CA GLN A 144 -10.35 -0.53 -7.06
C GLN A 144 -9.11 -1.36 -7.40
N TYR A 145 -8.23 -1.60 -6.42
CA TYR A 145 -7.09 -2.49 -6.62
C TYR A 145 -7.52 -3.91 -6.98
N ARG A 146 -8.52 -4.47 -6.28
CA ARG A 146 -9.11 -5.77 -6.60
C ARG A 146 -9.61 -5.83 -8.05
N ASP A 147 -10.49 -4.91 -8.42
CA ASP A 147 -11.18 -4.92 -9.71
C ASP A 147 -10.20 -4.65 -10.86
N PHE A 148 -9.24 -3.74 -10.66
CA PHE A 148 -8.28 -3.37 -11.70
C PHE A 148 -7.17 -4.40 -11.86
N SER A 149 -6.84 -5.20 -10.83
CA SER A 149 -5.86 -6.30 -10.94
C SER A 149 -6.24 -7.29 -12.03
N LYS A 150 -7.53 -7.66 -12.10
CA LYS A 150 -8.05 -8.58 -13.11
C LYS A 150 -7.84 -8.05 -14.54
N LEU A 151 -8.06 -6.75 -14.73
CA LEU A 151 -7.89 -6.09 -16.02
C LEU A 151 -6.41 -5.90 -16.37
N LYS A 152 -5.60 -5.51 -15.39
CA LYS A 152 -4.17 -5.22 -15.54
C LYS A 152 -3.37 -6.45 -15.97
N TYR A 153 -3.66 -7.60 -15.38
CA TYR A 153 -2.90 -8.82 -15.62
C TYR A 153 -3.61 -9.82 -16.55
N ALA A 154 -4.67 -9.41 -17.24
CA ALA A 154 -5.39 -10.28 -18.18
C ALA A 154 -4.48 -10.82 -19.29
N SER A 155 -3.62 -9.96 -19.86
CA SER A 155 -2.65 -10.34 -20.90
C SER A 155 -1.45 -11.13 -20.37
N ASP A 156 -1.24 -11.14 -19.06
CA ASP A 156 -0.13 -11.82 -18.39
C ASP A 156 -0.56 -13.15 -17.75
N ASN A 157 -1.81 -13.55 -17.91
CA ASN A 157 -2.41 -14.65 -17.16
C ASN A 157 -1.71 -16.00 -17.38
N GLU A 158 -1.30 -16.29 -18.63
CA GLU A 158 -0.54 -17.50 -18.94
C GLU A 158 0.82 -17.53 -18.23
N TRP A 159 1.47 -16.37 -18.11
CA TRP A 159 2.74 -16.26 -17.39
C TRP A 159 2.52 -16.54 -15.90
N LEU A 160 1.46 -16.00 -15.30
CA LEU A 160 1.13 -16.24 -13.88
C LEU A 160 0.86 -17.72 -13.62
N ILE A 161 0.06 -18.38 -14.47
CA ILE A 161 -0.23 -19.81 -14.35
C ILE A 161 1.08 -20.62 -14.40
N LYS A 162 1.92 -20.37 -15.42
CA LYS A 162 3.15 -21.13 -15.64
C LYS A 162 4.19 -20.93 -14.54
N ASN A 163 4.33 -19.72 -14.00
CA ASN A 163 5.43 -19.36 -13.10
C ASN A 163 5.04 -19.28 -11.62
N ARG A 164 3.74 -19.26 -11.31
CA ARG A 164 3.22 -19.11 -9.94
C ARG A 164 2.10 -20.07 -9.60
N ASN A 165 1.64 -20.91 -10.52
CA ASN A 165 0.48 -21.81 -10.34
C ASN A 165 -0.82 -21.09 -9.97
N ILE A 166 -0.94 -19.82 -10.38
CA ILE A 166 -2.09 -18.97 -10.06
C ILE A 166 -2.51 -18.25 -11.33
N ASP A 167 -3.80 -18.27 -11.65
CA ASP A 167 -4.38 -17.33 -12.60
C ASP A 167 -4.89 -16.07 -11.89
N VAL A 168 -5.02 -14.96 -12.63
CA VAL A 168 -5.42 -13.67 -12.06
C VAL A 168 -6.81 -13.70 -11.43
N SER A 169 -7.75 -14.49 -11.98
CA SER A 169 -9.10 -14.58 -11.41
C SER A 169 -9.09 -15.35 -10.10
N LEU A 170 -8.32 -16.44 -10.03
CA LEU A 170 -8.10 -17.20 -8.80
C LEU A 170 -7.49 -16.30 -7.69
N ALA A 171 -6.43 -15.55 -8.02
CA ALA A 171 -5.79 -14.63 -7.08
C ALA A 171 -6.78 -13.59 -6.53
N VAL A 172 -7.51 -12.91 -7.42
CA VAL A 172 -8.49 -11.88 -7.06
C VAL A 172 -9.59 -12.44 -6.16
N ASN A 173 -10.10 -13.64 -6.48
CA ASN A 173 -11.18 -14.25 -5.73
C ASN A 173 -10.70 -14.68 -4.33
N ILE A 174 -9.57 -15.38 -4.21
CA ILE A 174 -9.04 -15.80 -2.90
C ILE A 174 -8.69 -14.60 -2.02
N VAL A 175 -8.03 -13.56 -2.57
CA VAL A 175 -7.73 -12.34 -1.81
C VAL A 175 -9.01 -11.65 -1.31
N SER A 176 -10.07 -11.66 -2.11
CA SER A 176 -11.38 -11.13 -1.70
C SER A 176 -11.99 -11.94 -0.56
N ILE A 177 -11.96 -13.27 -0.66
CA ILE A 177 -12.44 -14.18 0.38
C ILE A 177 -11.65 -14.00 1.67
N ILE A 178 -10.33 -13.81 1.61
CA ILE A 178 -9.50 -13.52 2.80
C ILE A 178 -9.96 -12.22 3.49
N GLY A 179 -10.24 -11.17 2.70
CA GLY A 179 -10.74 -9.89 3.24
C GLY A 179 -12.12 -10.03 3.91
N GLU A 180 -13.04 -10.77 3.29
CA GLU A 180 -14.37 -11.07 3.85
C GLU A 180 -14.28 -11.94 5.11
N PHE A 181 -13.45 -12.99 5.07
CA PHE A 181 -13.18 -13.88 6.19
C PHE A 181 -12.63 -13.10 7.38
N GLN A 182 -11.70 -12.16 7.15
CA GLN A 182 -11.14 -11.34 8.23
C GLN A 182 -12.21 -10.55 8.97
N ASN A 183 -13.17 -9.95 8.26
CA ASN A 183 -14.27 -9.23 8.90
C ASN A 183 -15.11 -10.14 9.80
N GLU A 184 -15.47 -11.32 9.31
CA GLU A 184 -16.24 -12.29 10.09
C GLU A 184 -15.42 -12.87 11.25
N ASN A 185 -14.11 -13.09 11.05
CA ASN A 185 -13.24 -13.61 12.09
C ASN A 185 -13.01 -12.59 13.22
N LEU A 186 -12.81 -11.31 12.90
CA LEU A 186 -12.72 -10.25 13.89
C LEU A 186 -14.00 -10.14 14.72
N LYS A 187 -15.17 -10.19 14.06
CA LYS A 187 -16.48 -10.19 14.71
C LYS A 187 -16.65 -11.40 15.62
N ARG A 188 -16.36 -12.61 15.13
CA ARG A 188 -16.46 -13.86 15.88
C ARG A 188 -15.54 -13.83 17.10
N HIS A 189 -14.28 -13.45 16.90
CA HIS A 189 -13.28 -13.36 17.96
C HIS A 189 -13.68 -12.35 19.04
N LEU A 190 -14.15 -11.16 18.64
CA LEU A 190 -14.64 -10.16 19.59
C LEU A 190 -15.77 -10.69 20.49
N LEU A 191 -16.67 -11.51 19.96
CA LEU A 191 -17.75 -12.12 20.76
C LEU A 191 -17.21 -13.12 21.79
N THR A 192 -16.11 -13.83 21.48
CA THR A 192 -15.48 -14.74 22.45
C THR A 192 -14.88 -14.00 23.65
N LEU A 193 -14.38 -12.77 23.44
CA LEU A 193 -13.76 -11.97 24.51
C LEU A 193 -14.75 -11.57 25.61
N LYS A 194 -16.06 -11.50 25.30
CA LYS A 194 -17.11 -11.17 26.28
C LYS A 194 -17.13 -12.13 27.48
N ASN A 195 -16.76 -13.39 27.26
CA ASN A 195 -16.77 -14.43 28.29
C ASN A 195 -15.36 -14.75 28.81
N ALA A 196 -14.32 -14.10 28.27
CA ALA A 196 -12.94 -14.31 28.64
C ALA A 196 -12.49 -13.35 29.77
N ASN A 197 -11.42 -13.72 30.48
CA ASN A 197 -10.81 -12.83 31.45
C ASN A 197 -10.23 -11.59 30.75
N GLN A 198 -10.56 -10.39 31.24
CA GLN A 198 -10.08 -9.13 30.69
C GLN A 198 -8.55 -9.02 30.69
N SER A 199 -7.87 -9.68 31.63
CA SER A 199 -6.40 -9.67 31.70
C SER A 199 -5.73 -10.38 30.52
N THR A 200 -6.46 -11.21 29.78
CA THR A 200 -5.98 -11.99 28.63
C THR A 200 -6.56 -11.52 27.30
N TRP A 201 -7.27 -10.38 27.28
CA TRP A 201 -7.85 -9.86 26.05
C TRP A 201 -6.78 -9.52 25.02
N THR A 202 -6.98 -9.97 23.80
CA THR A 202 -6.15 -9.61 22.65
C THR A 202 -6.94 -9.78 21.37
N MET A 203 -6.69 -8.93 20.38
CA MET A 203 -7.32 -9.03 19.06
C MET A 203 -6.52 -9.84 18.05
N LEU A 204 -5.28 -10.25 18.38
CA LEU A 204 -4.39 -10.95 17.43
C LEU A 204 -5.04 -12.18 16.76
N PRO A 205 -5.78 -13.06 17.47
CA PRO A 205 -6.44 -14.20 16.83
C PRO A 205 -7.46 -13.81 15.76
N GLY A 206 -8.08 -12.63 15.85
CA GLY A 206 -9.01 -12.14 14.84
C GLY A 206 -8.34 -11.81 13.49
N PHE A 207 -7.02 -11.60 13.48
CA PHE A 207 -6.21 -11.37 12.28
C PHE A 207 -5.52 -12.63 11.74
N ALA A 208 -5.70 -13.77 12.42
CA ALA A 208 -5.11 -15.05 12.03
C ALA A 208 -6.08 -15.88 11.18
N PHE A 209 -5.51 -16.70 10.29
CA PHE A 209 -6.27 -17.66 9.47
C PHE A 209 -5.36 -18.78 8.95
N SER A 210 -5.98 -19.83 8.41
CA SER A 210 -5.33 -20.95 7.72
C SER A 210 -5.86 -21.10 6.30
N ALA A 211 -5.11 -21.81 5.44
CA ALA A 211 -5.58 -22.15 4.09
C ALA A 211 -6.85 -23.03 4.13
N ALA A 212 -6.98 -23.89 5.14
CA ALA A 212 -8.15 -24.75 5.33
C ALA A 212 -9.41 -23.94 5.63
N GLU A 213 -9.35 -22.98 6.56
CA GLU A 213 -10.50 -22.13 6.90
C GLU A 213 -10.97 -21.29 5.70
N ILE A 214 -10.03 -20.77 4.91
CA ILE A 214 -10.37 -20.04 3.68
C ILE A 214 -10.98 -20.99 2.63
N ALA A 215 -10.44 -22.20 2.48
CA ALA A 215 -10.99 -23.20 1.57
C ALA A 215 -12.42 -23.61 1.95
N GLU A 216 -12.69 -23.86 3.22
CA GLU A 216 -14.02 -24.21 3.77
C GLU A 216 -15.09 -23.13 3.48
N ASN A 217 -14.68 -21.87 3.39
CA ASN A 217 -15.53 -20.74 3.08
C ASN A 217 -15.49 -20.35 1.59
N SER A 218 -15.03 -21.25 0.72
CA SER A 218 -14.86 -21.00 -0.71
C SER A 218 -15.23 -22.19 -1.59
N ALA A 219 -15.18 -22.00 -2.91
CA ALA A 219 -15.30 -23.07 -3.90
C ALA A 219 -13.94 -23.66 -4.32
N TYR A 220 -12.84 -23.29 -3.63
CA TYR A 220 -11.47 -23.63 -4.01
C TYR A 220 -10.89 -24.72 -3.11
N THR A 221 -9.94 -25.49 -3.66
CA THR A 221 -9.23 -26.50 -2.87
C THR A 221 -8.23 -25.85 -1.91
N PRO A 222 -7.86 -26.51 -0.80
CA PRO A 222 -6.81 -26.02 0.10
C PRO A 222 -5.48 -25.72 -0.61
N ASP A 223 -5.13 -26.48 -1.65
CA ASP A 223 -3.91 -26.26 -2.44
C ASP A 223 -3.99 -24.97 -3.27
N GLN A 224 -5.12 -24.73 -3.94
CA GLN A 224 -5.34 -23.49 -4.70
C GLN A 224 -5.25 -22.26 -3.80
N VAL A 225 -5.86 -22.34 -2.61
CA VAL A 225 -5.79 -21.31 -1.58
C VAL A 225 -4.35 -21.09 -1.13
N ARG A 226 -3.63 -22.17 -0.85
CA ARG A 226 -2.23 -22.12 -0.41
C ARG A 226 -1.32 -21.47 -1.43
N PHE A 227 -1.45 -21.78 -2.73
CA PHE A 227 -0.65 -21.14 -3.77
C PHE A 227 -0.80 -19.62 -3.72
N VAL A 228 -2.02 -19.09 -3.60
CA VAL A 228 -2.25 -17.65 -3.51
C VAL A 228 -1.69 -17.06 -2.22
N ILE A 229 -1.94 -17.70 -1.06
CA ILE A 229 -1.39 -17.27 0.23
C ILE A 229 0.14 -17.18 0.17
N GLU A 230 0.81 -18.21 -0.34
CA GLU A 230 2.26 -18.28 -0.43
C GLU A 230 2.82 -17.25 -1.42
N ALA A 231 2.13 -16.98 -2.54
CA ALA A 231 2.55 -15.95 -3.50
C ALA A 231 2.57 -14.53 -2.89
N PHE A 232 1.75 -14.27 -1.89
CA PHE A 232 1.70 -12.99 -1.15
C PHE A 232 2.29 -13.10 0.27
N SER A 233 3.05 -14.16 0.54
CA SER A 233 3.82 -14.34 1.76
C SER A 233 5.32 -14.10 1.49
N PRO A 234 6.07 -13.51 2.45
CA PRO A 234 7.52 -13.37 2.29
C PRO A 234 8.17 -14.76 2.12
N PRO A 235 9.14 -14.94 1.21
CA PRO A 235 9.93 -16.16 1.15
C PRO A 235 10.55 -16.51 2.52
N LEU A 236 10.61 -17.79 2.88
CA LEU A 236 11.04 -18.24 4.21
C LEU A 236 12.43 -17.76 4.63
N GLU A 237 13.35 -17.61 3.67
CA GLU A 237 14.72 -17.17 3.91
C GLU A 237 14.89 -15.64 3.86
N THR A 238 13.83 -14.91 3.47
CA THR A 238 13.89 -13.46 3.35
C THR A 238 13.46 -12.80 4.64
N GLY A 239 14.40 -12.06 5.24
CA GLY A 239 14.08 -11.09 6.28
C GLY A 239 13.67 -9.73 5.71
N ASN A 240 13.66 -8.73 6.58
CA ASN A 240 13.43 -7.33 6.20
C ASN A 240 14.58 -6.44 6.70
N SER A 241 15.80 -6.97 6.67
CA SER A 241 17.00 -6.31 7.20
C SER A 241 17.35 -5.02 6.44
N GLN A 242 17.00 -4.93 5.16
CA GLN A 242 17.13 -3.74 4.33
C GLN A 242 16.20 -2.58 4.72
N PHE A 243 15.15 -2.84 5.50
CA PHE A 243 14.24 -1.80 5.98
C PHE A 243 14.87 -1.11 7.19
N SER A 244 15.74 -0.13 6.96
CA SER A 244 16.62 0.48 7.97
C SER A 244 16.28 1.93 8.32
N LYS A 245 15.48 2.59 7.48
CA LYS A 245 14.98 3.96 7.66
C LYS A 245 13.66 4.15 6.91
N ILE A 246 13.00 5.27 7.18
CA ILE A 246 11.79 5.64 6.45
C ILE A 246 12.09 5.83 4.96
N GLY A 247 11.21 5.29 4.12
CA GLY A 247 11.34 5.30 2.67
C GLY A 247 12.15 4.14 2.08
N ASP A 248 12.80 3.30 2.91
CA ASP A 248 13.36 2.03 2.43
C ASP A 248 12.25 1.08 1.97
N PHE A 249 12.63 0.10 1.12
CA PHE A 249 11.71 -0.96 0.73
C PHE A 249 11.37 -1.84 1.93
N ASN A 250 10.09 -1.92 2.23
CA ASN A 250 9.54 -2.77 3.28
C ASN A 250 8.87 -4.00 2.65
N ILE A 251 9.42 -5.20 2.88
CA ILE A 251 8.98 -6.43 2.21
C ILE A 251 7.50 -6.74 2.47
N VAL A 252 6.99 -6.39 3.65
CA VAL A 252 5.60 -6.69 4.02
C VAL A 252 4.57 -5.89 3.22
N ASN A 253 4.98 -4.83 2.52
CA ASN A 253 4.09 -4.12 1.60
C ASN A 253 3.87 -4.91 0.30
N ALA A 254 4.87 -5.70 -0.14
CA ALA A 254 4.76 -6.57 -1.31
C ALA A 254 4.19 -7.95 -0.94
N TYR A 255 4.48 -8.41 0.28
CA TYR A 255 4.09 -9.72 0.79
C TYR A 255 3.45 -9.60 2.18
N PRO A 256 2.18 -9.16 2.28
CA PRO A 256 1.56 -8.80 3.55
C PRO A 256 1.04 -9.98 4.37
N ILE A 257 1.02 -11.20 3.82
CA ILE A 257 0.59 -12.40 4.54
C ILE A 257 1.79 -12.99 5.28
N ILE A 258 1.79 -12.92 6.61
CA ILE A 258 2.94 -13.34 7.42
C ILE A 258 2.68 -14.73 8.00
N ARG A 259 3.50 -15.71 7.61
CA ARG A 259 3.46 -17.05 8.19
C ARG A 259 4.04 -17.03 9.61
N ILE A 260 3.29 -17.51 10.58
CA ILE A 260 3.71 -17.57 11.99
C ILE A 260 3.96 -19.00 12.49
N GLU A 261 3.24 -19.98 11.95
CA GLU A 261 3.41 -21.39 12.27
C GLU A 261 3.19 -22.24 11.00
N SER A 262 3.22 -23.57 11.11
CA SER A 262 2.80 -24.42 10.00
C SER A 262 1.31 -24.19 9.72
N GLU A 263 0.95 -23.85 8.48
CA GLU A 263 -0.43 -23.61 8.03
C GLU A 263 -1.18 -22.44 8.69
N LYS A 264 -0.49 -21.56 9.43
CA LYS A 264 -1.09 -20.41 10.12
C LYS A 264 -0.46 -19.10 9.70
N TYR A 265 -1.32 -18.15 9.33
CA TYR A 265 -0.93 -16.88 8.74
C TYR A 265 -1.57 -15.72 9.50
N LEU A 266 -0.90 -14.57 9.50
CA LEU A 266 -1.40 -13.29 9.97
C LEU A 266 -1.53 -12.32 8.80
N LEU A 267 -2.64 -11.58 8.79
CA LEU A 267 -2.82 -10.43 7.92
C LEU A 267 -3.36 -9.28 8.77
N PHE A 268 -2.55 -8.26 9.06
CA PHE A 268 -2.99 -7.15 9.90
C PHE A 268 -3.84 -6.11 9.16
N HIS A 269 -3.70 -6.03 7.84
CA HIS A 269 -4.31 -4.98 7.03
C HIS A 269 -4.68 -5.50 5.63
N TYR A 270 -5.96 -5.85 5.43
CA TYR A 270 -6.41 -6.43 4.16
C TYR A 270 -6.24 -5.50 2.95
N TYR A 271 -6.31 -4.17 3.15
CA TYR A 271 -6.08 -3.22 2.06
C TYR A 271 -4.67 -3.40 1.46
N THR A 272 -3.66 -3.67 2.30
CA THR A 272 -2.28 -3.87 1.81
C THR A 272 -2.19 -5.13 0.96
N LEU A 273 -3.00 -6.15 1.24
CA LEU A 273 -3.12 -7.33 0.37
C LEU A 273 -3.75 -7.00 -0.98
N PHE A 274 -4.77 -6.15 -1.04
CA PHE A 274 -5.32 -5.69 -2.32
C PHE A 274 -4.30 -4.84 -3.11
N GLU A 275 -3.57 -3.96 -2.45
CA GLU A 275 -2.50 -3.19 -3.09
C GLU A 275 -1.38 -4.10 -3.60
N ALA A 276 -0.96 -5.09 -2.80
CA ALA A 276 0.03 -6.08 -3.20
C ALA A 276 -0.45 -6.92 -4.39
N LEU A 277 -1.72 -7.33 -4.41
CA LEU A 277 -2.35 -8.01 -5.56
C LEU A 277 -2.25 -7.15 -6.84
N TYR A 278 -2.44 -5.84 -6.71
CA TYR A 278 -2.37 -4.93 -7.85
C TYR A 278 -0.94 -4.58 -8.27
N GLU A 279 0.03 -4.51 -7.36
CA GLU A 279 1.40 -4.07 -7.67
C GLU A 279 2.39 -5.22 -7.86
N ASN A 280 2.40 -6.19 -6.93
CA ASN A 280 3.48 -7.16 -6.80
C ASN A 280 3.64 -8.10 -8.01
N PRO A 281 2.57 -8.58 -8.68
CA PRO A 281 2.73 -9.46 -9.84
C PRO A 281 3.54 -8.83 -10.98
N PHE A 282 3.52 -7.49 -11.10
CA PHE A 282 4.37 -6.81 -12.07
C PHE A 282 5.86 -6.96 -11.73
N PHE A 283 6.23 -6.88 -10.45
CA PHE A 283 7.61 -7.05 -10.01
C PHE A 283 8.12 -8.48 -10.23
N TRP A 284 7.26 -9.49 -10.10
CA TRP A 284 7.60 -10.86 -10.45
C TRP A 284 7.97 -11.02 -11.92
N MET A 285 7.21 -10.37 -12.80
CA MET A 285 7.38 -10.46 -14.24
C MET A 285 8.59 -9.69 -14.76
N ILE A 286 8.87 -8.50 -14.22
CA ILE A 286 10.07 -7.75 -14.63
C ILE A 286 11.38 -8.37 -14.13
N ALA A 287 11.31 -9.22 -13.09
CA ALA A 287 12.45 -10.03 -12.66
C ALA A 287 12.76 -11.17 -13.65
N ASP A 288 11.78 -11.61 -14.45
CA ASP A 288 12.00 -12.53 -15.56
C ASP A 288 12.59 -11.78 -16.77
N LYS A 289 13.88 -12.01 -17.03
CA LYS A 289 14.62 -11.37 -18.13
C LYS A 289 13.98 -11.59 -19.50
N ASN A 290 13.30 -12.71 -19.70
CA ASN A 290 12.68 -13.06 -20.98
C ASN A 290 11.28 -12.48 -21.13
N TYR A 291 10.66 -12.02 -20.04
CA TYR A 291 9.28 -11.52 -20.04
C TYR A 291 9.17 -10.03 -19.67
N LYS A 292 10.21 -9.42 -19.10
CA LYS A 292 10.20 -8.03 -18.60
C LYS A 292 9.67 -7.00 -19.63
N GLU A 293 10.04 -7.15 -20.91
CA GLU A 293 9.63 -6.22 -21.98
C GLU A 293 8.14 -6.40 -22.31
N ILE A 294 7.66 -7.66 -22.31
CA ILE A 294 6.25 -8.00 -22.52
C ILE A 294 5.41 -7.45 -21.36
N ALA A 295 5.83 -7.67 -20.12
CA ALA A 295 5.15 -7.16 -18.94
C ALA A 295 5.09 -5.62 -18.90
N ALA A 296 6.18 -4.94 -19.27
CA ALA A 296 6.23 -3.48 -19.36
C ALA A 296 5.24 -2.96 -20.42
N LYS A 297 5.21 -3.60 -21.59
CA LYS A 297 4.27 -3.30 -22.67
C LYS A 297 2.81 -3.51 -22.24
N ASN A 298 2.50 -4.69 -21.69
CA ASN A 298 1.15 -5.04 -21.22
C ASN A 298 0.63 -4.05 -20.17
N ARG A 299 1.49 -3.63 -19.23
CA ARG A 299 1.15 -2.61 -18.23
C ARG A 299 0.82 -1.25 -18.86
N GLY A 300 1.56 -0.83 -19.89
CA GLY A 300 1.29 0.40 -20.64
C GLY A 300 -0.04 0.32 -21.39
N GLU A 301 -0.22 -0.74 -22.18
CA GLU A 301 -1.44 -0.96 -22.96
C GLU A 301 -2.70 -1.06 -22.09
N PHE A 302 -2.59 -1.68 -20.90
CA PHE A 302 -3.66 -1.69 -19.91
C PHE A 302 -4.08 -0.28 -19.51
N LEU A 303 -3.13 0.60 -19.18
CA LEU A 303 -3.44 1.93 -18.67
C LEU A 303 -4.13 2.79 -19.74
N GLU A 304 -3.62 2.77 -20.97
CA GLU A 304 -4.23 3.44 -22.12
C GLU A 304 -5.65 2.92 -22.39
N LYS A 305 -5.81 1.60 -22.44
CA LYS A 305 -7.11 0.96 -22.66
C LYS A 305 -8.09 1.32 -21.54
N PHE A 306 -7.63 1.30 -20.30
CA PHE A 306 -8.45 1.64 -19.15
C PHE A 306 -8.94 3.09 -19.23
N ALA A 307 -8.05 4.04 -19.51
CA ALA A 307 -8.42 5.44 -19.69
C ALA A 307 -9.45 5.60 -20.83
N TYR A 308 -9.19 4.99 -21.98
CA TYR A 308 -10.08 5.00 -23.14
C TYR A 308 -11.49 4.49 -22.80
N GLU A 309 -11.60 3.32 -22.16
CA GLU A 309 -12.91 2.75 -21.82
C GLU A 309 -13.66 3.59 -20.78
N ARG A 310 -12.97 4.16 -19.79
CA ARG A 310 -13.60 5.05 -18.82
C ARG A 310 -14.14 6.31 -19.47
N LEU A 311 -13.38 6.94 -20.35
CA LEU A 311 -13.83 8.16 -21.04
C LEU A 311 -14.97 7.88 -22.01
N LYS A 312 -15.01 6.70 -22.65
CA LYS A 312 -16.15 6.27 -23.46
C LYS A 312 -17.45 6.22 -22.68
N THR A 313 -17.41 5.79 -21.41
CA THR A 313 -18.62 5.77 -20.57
C THR A 313 -19.14 7.17 -20.23
N VAL A 314 -18.29 8.20 -20.29
CA VAL A 314 -18.65 9.59 -19.97
C VAL A 314 -19.03 10.38 -21.24
N PHE A 315 -18.22 10.29 -22.29
CA PHE A 315 -18.35 11.13 -23.49
C PHE A 315 -18.98 10.41 -24.70
N GLY A 316 -19.17 9.09 -24.60
CA GLY A 316 -19.69 8.25 -25.67
C GLY A 316 -18.61 7.76 -26.64
N THR A 317 -18.89 6.67 -27.35
CA THR A 317 -17.94 5.99 -28.24
C THR A 317 -17.53 6.80 -29.46
N SER A 318 -18.38 7.73 -29.92
CA SER A 318 -18.14 8.55 -31.10
C SER A 318 -17.25 9.77 -30.86
N LYS A 319 -16.86 10.03 -29.59
CA LYS A 319 -16.13 11.23 -29.16
C LYS A 319 -14.77 10.94 -28.54
N VAL A 320 -14.43 9.67 -28.38
CA VAL A 320 -13.19 9.23 -27.73
C VAL A 320 -12.41 8.37 -28.71
N TYR A 321 -11.15 8.73 -28.91
CA TYR A 321 -10.22 8.10 -29.83
C TYR A 321 -8.98 7.64 -29.05
N ARG A 322 -8.36 6.55 -29.49
CA ARG A 322 -7.17 5.96 -28.85
C ARG A 322 -6.03 5.86 -29.86
N ASN A 323 -4.79 6.05 -29.39
CA ASN A 323 -3.56 5.92 -30.17
C ASN A 323 -3.59 6.80 -31.43
N VAL A 324 -3.90 8.09 -31.25
CA VAL A 324 -4.05 9.06 -32.34
C VAL A 324 -2.68 9.55 -32.76
N LYS A 325 -2.30 9.27 -34.00
CA LYS A 325 -1.06 9.77 -34.60
C LYS A 325 -1.25 11.19 -35.11
N LEU A 326 -0.30 12.06 -34.78
CA LEU A 326 -0.24 13.41 -35.31
C LEU A 326 0.62 13.43 -36.58
N GLU A 327 0.02 13.92 -37.67
CA GLU A 327 0.72 14.13 -38.93
C GLU A 327 0.85 15.63 -39.17
N ILE A 328 2.10 16.11 -39.23
CA ILE A 328 2.41 17.50 -39.60
C ILE A 328 3.14 17.47 -40.94
N PRO A 329 2.68 18.21 -41.97
CA PRO A 329 3.37 18.30 -43.25
C PRO A 329 4.85 18.65 -43.08
N GLY A 330 5.74 17.81 -43.61
CA GLY A 330 7.19 17.99 -43.51
C GLY A 330 7.85 17.46 -42.23
N LYS A 331 7.10 16.95 -41.25
CA LYS A 331 7.63 16.30 -40.04
C LYS A 331 7.16 14.84 -39.97
N LYS A 332 8.08 13.90 -40.15
CA LYS A 332 7.82 12.48 -39.89
C LYS A 332 7.64 12.29 -38.38
N ASP A 333 6.57 11.60 -37.98
CA ASP A 333 6.21 11.28 -36.59
C ASP A 333 6.10 12.52 -35.68
N ALA A 334 5.05 13.33 -35.88
CA ALA A 334 4.86 14.57 -35.12
C ALA A 334 4.38 14.36 -33.67
N GLY A 335 4.09 13.13 -33.28
CA GLY A 335 3.68 12.73 -31.94
C GLY A 335 2.53 11.71 -31.97
N GLU A 336 2.26 11.11 -30.80
CA GLU A 336 1.12 10.22 -30.58
C GLU A 336 0.39 10.66 -29.32
N ILE A 337 -0.94 10.61 -29.36
CA ILE A 337 -1.81 10.89 -28.22
C ILE A 337 -2.46 9.57 -27.81
N ASP A 338 -2.19 9.12 -26.58
CA ASP A 338 -2.72 7.85 -26.07
C ASP A 338 -4.25 7.83 -26.09
N VAL A 339 -4.90 8.88 -25.56
CA VAL A 339 -6.35 9.05 -25.65
C VAL A 339 -6.74 10.50 -25.94
N LEU A 340 -7.59 10.69 -26.94
CA LEU A 340 -8.11 11.98 -27.40
C LEU A 340 -9.63 12.02 -27.19
N VAL A 341 -10.14 13.07 -26.56
CA VAL A 341 -11.59 13.33 -26.48
C VAL A 341 -11.92 14.64 -27.21
N ILE A 342 -12.90 14.60 -28.11
CA ILE A 342 -13.43 15.80 -28.77
C ILE A 342 -14.89 15.98 -28.36
N PHE A 343 -15.16 16.95 -27.49
CA PHE A 343 -16.49 17.13 -26.93
C PHE A 343 -16.82 18.62 -26.72
N ALA A 344 -18.02 19.03 -27.16
CA ALA A 344 -18.53 20.40 -26.97
C ALA A 344 -17.53 21.52 -27.35
N GLY A 345 -16.88 21.40 -28.51
CA GLY A 345 -15.91 22.37 -29.00
C GLY A 345 -14.57 22.39 -28.24
N ARG A 346 -14.33 21.41 -27.37
CA ARG A 346 -13.08 21.25 -26.61
C ARG A 346 -12.39 19.96 -26.98
N VAL A 347 -11.07 19.97 -26.79
CA VAL A 347 -10.21 18.80 -26.93
C VAL A 347 -9.59 18.48 -25.57
N LEU A 348 -9.68 17.23 -25.15
CA LEU A 348 -8.92 16.71 -24.00
C LEU A 348 -7.86 15.76 -24.52
N LEU A 349 -6.60 16.04 -24.18
CA LEU A 349 -5.42 15.24 -24.50
C LEU A 349 -5.00 14.49 -23.25
N ILE A 350 -4.84 13.17 -23.36
CA ILE A 350 -4.54 12.32 -22.22
C ILE A 350 -3.36 11.45 -22.59
N GLN A 351 -2.30 11.59 -21.79
CA GLN A 351 -1.12 10.74 -21.84
C GLN A 351 -1.10 9.83 -20.61
N ALA A 352 -1.11 8.52 -20.84
CA ALA A 352 -1.06 7.48 -19.84
C ALA A 352 0.41 7.19 -19.46
N LYS A 353 0.74 7.29 -18.16
CA LYS A 353 2.08 7.00 -17.65
C LYS A 353 2.04 6.02 -16.49
N THR A 354 2.86 4.99 -16.57
CA THR A 354 2.90 3.89 -15.59
C THR A 354 4.03 4.01 -14.57
N LYS A 355 5.02 4.88 -14.84
CA LYS A 355 6.15 5.16 -13.95
C LYS A 355 5.69 5.93 -12.71
N ARG A 356 6.33 5.64 -11.58
CA ARG A 356 6.12 6.29 -10.28
C ARG A 356 7.46 6.77 -9.73
N LEU A 357 7.42 7.61 -8.70
CA LEU A 357 8.61 7.98 -7.95
C LEU A 357 9.35 6.72 -7.47
N THR A 358 10.64 6.69 -7.74
CA THR A 358 11.58 5.67 -7.29
C THR A 358 11.74 5.69 -5.77
N ILE A 359 12.30 4.61 -5.23
CA ILE A 359 12.64 4.53 -3.80
C ILE A 359 13.53 5.71 -3.39
N GLU A 360 14.54 6.05 -4.20
CA GLU A 360 15.45 7.15 -3.90
C GLU A 360 14.76 8.51 -3.97
N ALA A 361 13.84 8.72 -4.92
CA ALA A 361 13.04 9.94 -4.96
C ALA A 361 12.15 10.09 -3.72
N ARG A 362 11.51 9.01 -3.26
CA ARG A 362 10.70 9.01 -2.02
C ARG A 362 11.51 9.27 -0.75
N LYS A 363 12.83 9.04 -0.78
CA LYS A 363 13.76 9.40 0.30
C LYS A 363 14.20 10.86 0.28
N GLY A 364 13.69 11.66 -0.67
CA GLY A 364 14.00 13.08 -0.78
C GLY A 364 15.27 13.39 -1.59
N ASN A 365 15.72 12.49 -2.47
CA ASN A 365 16.85 12.78 -3.36
C ASN A 365 16.40 13.67 -4.53
N ASP A 366 16.90 14.91 -4.54
CA ASP A 366 16.56 15.92 -5.57
C ASP A 366 16.80 15.45 -7.01
N LEU A 367 17.95 14.81 -7.27
CA LEU A 367 18.32 14.34 -8.60
C LEU A 367 17.38 13.23 -9.08
N ALA A 368 17.03 12.30 -8.18
CA ALA A 368 16.09 11.23 -8.48
C ALA A 368 14.67 11.78 -8.73
N ILE A 369 14.22 12.75 -7.91
CA ILE A 369 12.91 13.40 -8.10
C ILE A 369 12.86 14.13 -9.44
N ALA A 370 13.88 14.92 -9.77
CA ALA A 370 13.95 15.65 -11.04
C ALA A 370 13.97 14.69 -12.24
N ALA A 371 14.73 13.60 -12.16
CA ALA A 371 14.77 12.59 -13.21
C ALA A 371 13.42 11.87 -13.38
N ASP A 372 12.78 11.49 -12.28
CA ASP A 372 11.48 10.83 -12.29
C ASP A 372 10.37 11.74 -12.82
N PHE A 373 10.36 13.02 -12.42
CA PHE A 373 9.45 14.04 -12.94
C PHE A 373 9.65 14.25 -14.44
N LYS A 374 10.91 14.41 -14.87
CA LYS A 374 11.23 14.59 -16.28
C LYS A 374 10.71 13.42 -17.13
N ALA A 375 11.02 12.19 -16.72
CA ALA A 375 10.65 10.99 -17.46
C ALA A 375 9.15 10.67 -17.43
N SER A 376 8.42 11.13 -16.40
CA SER A 376 7.01 10.79 -16.20
C SER A 376 6.06 11.90 -16.67
N ILE A 377 6.48 13.15 -16.68
CA ILE A 377 5.62 14.31 -16.97
C ILE A 377 6.25 15.20 -18.04
N GLN A 378 7.46 15.73 -17.79
CA GLN A 378 8.03 16.78 -18.64
C GLN A 378 8.25 16.33 -20.09
N ASP A 379 8.86 15.16 -20.30
CA ASP A 379 9.16 14.63 -21.64
C ASP A 379 7.91 14.31 -22.47
N ALA A 380 6.73 14.24 -21.84
CA ALA A 380 5.46 14.04 -22.52
C ALA A 380 4.68 15.34 -22.72
N TYR A 381 5.02 16.39 -21.98
CA TYR A 381 4.41 17.70 -22.08
C TYR A 381 5.13 18.59 -23.09
N ASP A 382 6.47 18.57 -23.04
CA ASP A 382 7.37 19.25 -23.99
C ASP A 382 7.35 18.55 -25.36
#